data_AF-A0A1E5JQ29-F1
#
_entry.id   AF-A0A1E5JQ29-F1
#
_cell.length_a   1.000
_cell.length_b   1.000
_cell.length_c   1.000
_cell.angle_alpha   90.00
_cell.angle_beta   90.00
_cell.angle_gamma   90.00
#
_symmetry.space_group_name_H-M   'P 1'
#
loop_
_entity.id
_entity.type
_entity.pdbx_description
1 polymer ?
#
loop_
_entity_poly.entity_id
_entity_poly.type
_entity_poly.pdbx_seq_one_letter_code
_entity_poly.pdbx_strand_id
1 'polypeptide(L)'
;MLRLLYYYFRTHFLKKRFKSREQLTAYQEKRFKKLVKTTLYKSPFYQPYLHKPLNEWPIINKKIMMHHFDEINTVQIKKDHALQLALNAESTRDFSALIKGIAVGLSSGTSGSRGLFLASQKERDAWAGILLAKALPKGLKRKERIAFFLRANSKLYTTLSKRKKIQFHFFDLLKHFETHIDRLNEIQPTIISAPASVLLALAKEKHRLSITPEKIFAVAEVLEKRDERIISNIFQCQVAQVYQCTEGFLAINDKESNHLLMNEEYLIIEKEWLDQKRFVPIITDLLRTTQPIIRYRLDDVLIEEKSNGVFTQLAGIEGRVGDICYATKDNKVLPLFADLIRQKMASFSLEFEDYTIQQHALNQFTIQTLPDLLEKEALIAHLNELFHSQNYDIPSWQWQPFIKKELGAKNRRIQALLFAR
;
A
#
# COMPACT_ATOMS: atom_id res chain seq x y z
N MET A 1 -13.93 -4.83 22.75
CA MET A 1 -13.29 -3.62 23.32
C MET A 1 -11.92 -3.91 23.95
N LEU A 2 -11.83 -4.81 24.92
CA LEU A 2 -10.57 -5.15 25.62
C LEU A 2 -9.45 -5.59 24.67
N ARG A 3 -9.74 -6.44 23.67
CA ARG A 3 -8.74 -6.88 22.68
C ARG A 3 -8.10 -5.73 21.90
N LEU A 4 -8.92 -4.80 21.40
CA LEU A 4 -8.41 -3.63 20.67
C LEU A 4 -7.47 -2.80 21.54
N LEU A 5 -7.88 -2.50 22.78
CA LEU A 5 -7.04 -1.74 23.73
C LEU A 5 -5.76 -2.51 24.07
N TYR A 6 -5.86 -3.83 24.26
CA TYR A 6 -4.70 -4.69 24.45
C TYR A 6 -3.69 -4.54 23.31
N TYR A 7 -4.13 -4.62 22.05
CA TYR A 7 -3.23 -4.44 20.91
C TYR A 7 -2.69 -3.01 20.83
N TYR A 8 -3.51 -2.00 21.09
CA TYR A 8 -3.07 -0.60 21.13
C TYR A 8 -1.91 -0.37 22.12
N PHE A 9 -2.09 -0.79 23.38
CA PHE A 9 -1.04 -0.63 24.40
C PHE A 9 0.15 -1.55 24.15
N ARG A 10 -0.08 -2.77 23.65
CA ARG A 10 0.99 -3.69 23.26
C ARG A 10 1.86 -3.09 22.15
N THR A 11 1.30 -2.39 21.17
CA THR A 11 2.09 -1.73 20.12
C THR A 11 3.04 -0.68 20.70
N HIS A 12 2.54 0.18 21.61
CA HIS A 12 3.41 1.15 22.29
C HIS A 12 4.51 0.48 23.13
N PHE A 13 4.19 -0.61 23.82
CA PHE A 13 5.17 -1.39 24.56
C PHE A 13 6.23 -2.01 23.65
N LEU A 14 5.82 -2.65 22.54
CA LEU A 14 6.73 -3.30 21.60
C LEU A 14 7.65 -2.29 20.90
N LYS A 15 7.15 -1.11 20.51
CA LYS A 15 7.97 -0.03 19.92
C LYS A 15 9.17 0.32 20.82
N LYS A 16 8.97 0.34 22.14
CA LYS A 16 10.02 0.68 23.13
C LYS A 16 10.86 -0.51 23.60
N ARG A 17 10.41 -1.74 23.32
CA ARG A 17 11.02 -2.96 23.84
C ARG A 17 12.32 -3.30 23.13
N PHE A 18 12.37 -3.12 21.81
CA PHE A 18 13.50 -3.59 21.01
C PHE A 18 14.55 -2.50 20.90
N LYS A 19 15.75 -2.80 21.38
CA LYS A 19 16.92 -1.90 21.31
C LYS A 19 17.93 -2.34 20.26
N SER A 20 17.81 -3.56 19.74
CA SER A 20 18.68 -4.11 18.71
C SER A 20 17.91 -5.04 17.78
N ARG A 21 18.51 -5.32 16.60
CA ARG A 21 17.94 -6.22 15.60
C ARG A 21 17.84 -7.65 16.13
N GLU A 22 18.81 -8.10 16.90
CA GLU A 22 18.88 -9.44 17.49
C GLU A 22 17.71 -9.67 18.46
N GLN A 23 17.36 -8.67 19.27
CA GLN A 23 16.21 -8.74 20.17
C GLN A 23 14.88 -8.87 19.41
N LEU A 24 14.75 -8.15 18.29
CA LEU A 24 13.59 -8.23 17.42
C LEU A 24 13.50 -9.62 16.78
N THR A 25 14.59 -10.13 16.20
CA THR A 25 14.65 -11.46 15.57
C THR A 25 14.30 -12.57 16.56
N ALA A 26 14.90 -12.59 17.75
CA ALA A 26 14.61 -13.60 18.77
C ALA A 26 13.13 -13.56 19.21
N TYR A 27 12.54 -12.37 19.30
CA TYR A 27 11.11 -12.23 19.56
C TYR A 27 10.26 -12.78 18.39
N GLN A 28 10.60 -12.43 17.15
CA GLN A 28 9.90 -12.90 15.96
C GLN A 28 9.95 -14.42 15.84
N GLU A 29 11.09 -15.05 16.06
CA GLU A 29 11.23 -16.52 16.09
C GLU A 29 10.33 -17.16 17.14
N LYS A 30 10.31 -16.61 18.36
CA LYS A 30 9.41 -17.09 19.43
C LYS A 30 7.95 -16.95 19.03
N ARG A 31 7.59 -15.85 18.36
CA ARG A 31 6.23 -15.61 17.85
C ARG A 31 5.87 -16.57 16.72
N PHE A 32 6.79 -16.84 15.80
CA PHE A 32 6.60 -17.78 14.71
C PHE A 32 6.43 -19.21 15.23
N LYS A 33 7.31 -19.68 16.14
CA LYS A 33 7.16 -20.99 16.81
C LYS A 33 5.80 -21.13 17.51
N LYS A 34 5.32 -20.06 18.15
CA LYS A 34 3.97 -20.03 18.72
C LYS A 34 2.88 -20.12 17.65
N LEU A 35 3.02 -19.41 16.53
CA LEU A 35 2.09 -19.46 15.41
C LEU A 35 2.01 -20.88 14.82
N VAL A 36 3.15 -21.54 14.62
CA VAL A 36 3.23 -22.95 14.20
C VAL A 36 2.41 -23.84 15.14
N LYS A 37 2.71 -23.79 16.44
CA LYS A 37 2.11 -24.67 17.46
C LYS A 37 0.61 -24.43 17.68
N THR A 38 0.10 -23.23 17.42
CA THR A 38 -1.29 -22.86 17.76
C THR A 38 -2.20 -22.68 16.56
N THR A 39 -1.64 -22.50 15.38
CA THR A 39 -2.38 -22.05 14.18
C THR A 39 -1.98 -22.84 12.95
N LEU A 40 -0.69 -22.87 12.56
CA LEU A 40 -0.30 -23.40 11.24
C LEU A 40 -0.51 -24.91 11.13
N TYR A 41 -0.51 -25.64 12.24
CA TYR A 41 -0.92 -27.06 12.27
C TYR A 41 -2.36 -27.31 11.81
N LYS A 42 -3.19 -26.27 11.66
CA LYS A 42 -4.56 -26.39 11.16
C LYS A 42 -4.66 -26.15 9.65
N SER A 43 -3.59 -25.67 9.01
CA SER A 43 -3.54 -25.47 7.56
C SER A 43 -2.97 -26.72 6.90
N PRO A 44 -3.75 -27.47 6.11
CA PRO A 44 -3.24 -28.60 5.33
C PRO A 44 -2.01 -28.25 4.48
N PHE A 45 -2.00 -27.08 3.83
CA PHE A 45 -0.90 -26.65 2.98
C PHE A 45 0.45 -26.57 3.72
N TYR A 46 0.44 -26.13 4.99
CA TYR A 46 1.65 -25.93 5.76
C TYR A 46 2.07 -27.14 6.62
N GLN A 47 1.29 -28.23 6.67
CA GLN A 47 1.61 -29.44 7.42
C GLN A 47 3.02 -30.00 7.18
N PRO A 48 3.51 -30.11 5.91
CA PRO A 48 4.82 -30.68 5.64
C PRO A 48 6.00 -29.86 6.18
N TYR A 49 5.76 -28.63 6.62
CA TYR A 49 6.79 -27.66 7.00
C TYR A 49 6.84 -27.35 8.50
N LEU A 50 5.92 -27.88 9.31
CA LEU A 50 5.78 -27.50 10.73
C LEU A 50 7.04 -27.72 11.58
N HIS A 51 7.88 -28.68 11.20
CA HIS A 51 9.13 -29.01 11.89
C HIS A 51 10.37 -28.35 11.28
N LYS A 52 10.20 -27.65 10.15
CA LYS A 52 11.29 -27.05 9.38
C LYS A 52 11.56 -25.61 9.82
N PRO A 53 12.81 -25.12 9.72
CA PRO A 53 13.11 -23.70 9.90
C PRO A 53 12.39 -22.86 8.83
N LEU A 54 12.08 -21.59 9.15
CA LEU A 54 11.25 -20.73 8.30
C LEU A 54 11.77 -20.63 6.84
N ASN A 55 13.08 -20.55 6.64
CA ASN A 55 13.70 -20.45 5.31
C ASN A 55 13.45 -21.67 4.39
N GLU A 56 13.02 -22.81 4.92
CA GLU A 56 12.60 -23.99 4.15
C GLU A 56 11.09 -24.05 3.86
N TRP A 57 10.31 -23.09 4.39
CA TRP A 57 8.89 -22.97 4.06
C TRP A 57 8.73 -22.42 2.64
N PRO A 58 7.67 -22.78 1.90
CA PRO A 58 7.53 -22.37 0.52
C PRO A 58 7.33 -20.87 0.43
N ILE A 59 8.06 -20.21 -0.47
CA ILE A 59 7.71 -18.85 -0.89
C ILE A 59 6.45 -18.95 -1.74
N ILE A 60 5.40 -18.25 -1.34
CA ILE A 60 4.13 -18.22 -2.07
C ILE A 60 3.86 -16.83 -2.62
N ASN A 61 2.97 -16.74 -3.59
CA ASN A 61 2.46 -15.49 -4.14
C ASN A 61 0.93 -15.58 -4.26
N LYS A 62 0.32 -14.53 -4.80
CA LYS A 62 -1.14 -14.47 -5.01
C LYS A 62 -1.71 -15.65 -5.78
N LYS A 63 -1.01 -16.10 -6.83
CA LYS A 63 -1.46 -17.22 -7.67
C LYS A 63 -1.50 -18.51 -6.86
N ILE A 64 -0.43 -18.81 -6.13
CA ILE A 64 -0.33 -19.99 -5.26
C ILE A 64 -1.37 -19.92 -4.13
N MET A 65 -1.51 -18.76 -3.48
CA MET A 65 -2.50 -18.53 -2.43
C MET A 65 -3.93 -18.77 -2.90
N MET A 66 -4.30 -18.29 -4.09
CA MET A 66 -5.64 -18.48 -4.65
C MET A 66 -5.88 -19.90 -5.14
N HIS A 67 -4.84 -20.57 -5.63
CA HIS A 67 -4.93 -21.97 -6.03
C HIS A 67 -5.16 -22.87 -4.80
N HIS A 68 -4.40 -22.65 -3.73
CA HIS A 68 -4.47 -23.41 -2.48
C HIS A 68 -5.30 -22.73 -1.37
N PHE A 69 -6.31 -21.94 -1.75
CA PHE A 69 -7.06 -21.12 -0.79
C PHE A 69 -7.68 -21.99 0.32
N ASP A 70 -8.25 -23.13 -0.05
CA ASP A 70 -8.91 -24.07 0.84
C ASP A 70 -7.94 -24.71 1.83
N GLU A 71 -6.73 -25.06 1.38
CA GLU A 71 -5.70 -25.75 2.16
C GLU A 71 -4.89 -24.78 3.03
N ILE A 72 -4.79 -23.51 2.63
CA ILE A 72 -4.06 -22.49 3.40
C ILE A 72 -4.88 -22.01 4.60
N ASN A 73 -6.19 -21.78 4.43
CA ASN A 73 -6.98 -21.24 5.52
C ASN A 73 -7.23 -22.26 6.65
N THR A 74 -7.24 -21.79 7.89
CA THR A 74 -7.36 -22.64 9.09
C THR A 74 -8.79 -22.81 9.58
N VAL A 75 -9.75 -22.23 8.86
CA VAL A 75 -11.18 -22.18 9.24
C VAL A 75 -12.07 -23.02 8.31
N GLN A 76 -11.47 -23.76 7.39
CA GLN A 76 -12.15 -24.66 6.45
C GLN A 76 -13.27 -23.94 5.68
N ILE A 77 -12.99 -22.71 5.24
CA ILE A 77 -13.87 -21.98 4.33
C ILE A 77 -13.45 -22.32 2.90
N LYS A 78 -14.44 -22.71 2.08
CA LYS A 78 -14.25 -23.04 0.68
C LYS A 78 -14.18 -21.79 -0.19
N LYS A 79 -13.24 -21.76 -1.13
CA LYS A 79 -12.99 -20.64 -2.04
C LYS A 79 -14.25 -20.19 -2.77
N ASP A 80 -15.00 -21.13 -3.33
CA ASP A 80 -16.17 -20.81 -4.17
C ASP A 80 -17.28 -20.12 -3.36
N HIS A 81 -17.58 -20.63 -2.17
CA HIS A 81 -18.55 -20.02 -1.27
C HIS A 81 -18.11 -18.62 -0.82
N ALA A 82 -16.83 -18.46 -0.47
CA ALA A 82 -16.30 -17.16 -0.09
C ALA A 82 -16.28 -16.16 -1.26
N LEU A 83 -15.96 -16.62 -2.48
CA LEU A 83 -16.00 -15.79 -3.68
C LEU A 83 -17.43 -15.33 -4.00
N GLN A 84 -18.41 -16.23 -3.94
CA GLN A 84 -19.82 -15.91 -4.16
C GLN A 84 -20.30 -14.83 -3.18
N LEU A 85 -19.99 -14.99 -1.88
CA LEU A 85 -20.36 -14.01 -0.87
C LEU A 85 -19.70 -12.65 -1.10
N ALA A 86 -18.41 -12.63 -1.47
CA ALA A 86 -17.69 -11.39 -1.70
C ALA A 86 -18.16 -10.64 -2.96
N LEU A 87 -18.46 -11.35 -4.04
CA LEU A 87 -19.01 -10.76 -5.27
C LEU A 87 -20.40 -10.17 -5.02
N ASN A 88 -21.25 -10.89 -4.28
CA ASN A 88 -22.57 -10.38 -3.90
C ASN A 88 -22.46 -9.10 -3.05
N ALA A 89 -21.52 -9.05 -2.10
CA ALA A 89 -21.27 -7.86 -1.28
C ALA A 89 -20.80 -6.66 -2.12
N GLU A 90 -19.96 -6.87 -3.14
CA GLU A 90 -19.56 -5.80 -4.06
C GLU A 90 -20.71 -5.28 -4.91
N SER A 91 -21.58 -6.17 -5.40
CA SER A 91 -22.75 -5.83 -6.23
C SER A 91 -23.81 -5.07 -5.43
N THR A 92 -24.18 -5.58 -4.26
CA THR A 92 -25.21 -5.00 -3.39
C THR A 92 -24.70 -3.82 -2.55
N ARG A 93 -23.38 -3.63 -2.49
CA ARG A 93 -22.68 -2.71 -1.56
C ARG A 93 -22.94 -3.03 -0.08
N ASP A 94 -23.47 -4.21 0.24
CA ASP A 94 -23.60 -4.69 1.61
C ASP A 94 -22.45 -5.62 1.99
N PHE A 95 -21.51 -5.08 2.76
CA PHE A 95 -20.36 -5.83 3.30
C PHE A 95 -20.69 -6.50 4.64
N SER A 96 -21.98 -6.75 4.94
CA SER A 96 -22.40 -7.24 6.23
C SER A 96 -22.32 -8.75 6.44
N ALA A 97 -22.46 -9.52 5.36
CA ALA A 97 -22.45 -10.97 5.41
C ALA A 97 -21.12 -11.54 5.94
N LEU A 98 -21.18 -12.64 6.69
CA LEU A 98 -20.04 -13.35 7.27
C LEU A 98 -20.20 -14.85 7.04
N ILE A 99 -19.10 -15.57 6.85
CA ILE A 99 -19.08 -17.04 6.82
C ILE A 99 -18.51 -17.53 8.14
N LYS A 100 -19.30 -18.23 8.97
CA LYS A 100 -18.87 -18.72 10.29
C LYS A 100 -18.25 -17.59 11.18
N GLY A 101 -18.79 -16.37 11.09
CA GLY A 101 -18.26 -15.19 11.81
C GLY A 101 -16.98 -14.57 11.21
N ILE A 102 -16.50 -15.09 10.07
CA ILE A 102 -15.35 -14.60 9.32
C ILE A 102 -15.82 -13.63 8.24
N ALA A 103 -15.19 -12.45 8.19
CA ALA A 103 -15.42 -11.51 7.10
C ALA A 103 -14.63 -11.96 5.88
N VAL A 104 -15.26 -11.78 4.72
CA VAL A 104 -14.70 -12.11 3.42
C VAL A 104 -14.65 -10.84 2.59
N GLY A 105 -13.60 -10.66 1.81
CA GLY A 105 -13.52 -9.57 0.84
C GLY A 105 -12.62 -9.88 -0.33
N LEU A 106 -12.64 -8.98 -1.32
CA LEU A 106 -11.82 -9.06 -2.52
C LEU A 106 -10.81 -7.92 -2.55
N SER A 107 -9.61 -8.22 -3.04
CA SER A 107 -8.64 -7.20 -3.36
C SER A 107 -9.04 -6.45 -4.63
N SER A 108 -8.58 -5.20 -4.77
CA SER A 108 -8.99 -4.29 -5.85
C SER A 108 -8.61 -4.76 -7.27
N GLY A 109 -7.80 -5.81 -7.41
CA GLY A 109 -7.45 -6.44 -8.70
C GLY A 109 -6.69 -5.53 -9.67
N THR A 110 -5.38 -5.38 -9.47
CA THR A 110 -4.47 -4.64 -10.40
C THR A 110 -3.84 -5.53 -11.47
N SER A 111 -3.99 -6.86 -11.39
CA SER A 111 -3.35 -7.86 -12.25
C SER A 111 -4.35 -8.84 -12.88
N GLY A 112 -5.56 -8.37 -13.20
CA GLY A 112 -6.61 -9.18 -13.87
C GLY A 112 -7.34 -10.20 -12.98
N SER A 113 -6.76 -10.62 -11.86
CA SER A 113 -7.43 -11.47 -10.86
C SER A 113 -7.68 -10.71 -9.55
N ARG A 114 -8.84 -10.87 -8.90
CA ARG A 114 -9.08 -10.38 -7.53
C ARG A 114 -8.64 -11.45 -6.53
N GLY A 115 -7.94 -11.03 -5.48
CA GLY A 115 -7.51 -11.93 -4.41
C GLY A 115 -8.58 -11.99 -3.32
N LEU A 116 -8.91 -13.19 -2.87
CA LEU A 116 -9.87 -13.41 -1.79
C LEU A 116 -9.18 -13.36 -0.43
N PHE A 117 -9.80 -12.68 0.53
CA PHE A 117 -9.26 -12.62 1.88
C PHE A 117 -10.27 -12.90 2.98
N LEU A 118 -9.77 -13.54 4.03
CA LEU A 118 -10.51 -13.86 5.24
C LEU A 118 -9.95 -13.11 6.44
N ALA A 119 -10.84 -12.58 7.27
CA ALA A 119 -10.49 -11.94 8.54
C ALA A 119 -11.53 -12.25 9.62
N SER A 120 -11.10 -12.83 10.74
CA SER A 120 -11.91 -13.02 11.94
C SER A 120 -12.09 -11.71 12.71
N GLN A 121 -13.09 -11.62 13.60
CA GLN A 121 -13.25 -10.45 14.47
C GLN A 121 -12.01 -10.16 15.33
N LYS A 122 -11.30 -11.21 15.77
CA LYS A 122 -10.09 -11.05 16.59
C LYS A 122 -8.96 -10.37 15.81
N GLU A 123 -8.75 -10.76 14.56
CA GLU A 123 -7.75 -10.14 13.70
C GLU A 123 -8.14 -8.70 13.35
N ARG A 124 -9.42 -8.44 13.09
CA ARG A 124 -9.93 -7.07 12.89
C ARG A 124 -9.70 -6.18 14.11
N ASP A 125 -9.99 -6.69 15.32
CA ASP A 125 -9.73 -5.98 16.58
C ASP A 125 -8.22 -5.69 16.77
N ALA A 126 -7.36 -6.64 16.39
CA ALA A 126 -5.91 -6.51 16.51
C ALA A 126 -5.35 -5.46 15.56
N TRP A 127 -5.69 -5.59 14.27
CA TRP A 127 -5.33 -4.63 13.24
C TRP A 127 -5.79 -3.21 13.63
N ALA A 128 -7.03 -3.06 14.10
CA ALA A 128 -7.54 -1.76 14.51
C ALA A 128 -6.77 -1.17 15.70
N GLY A 129 -6.43 -1.99 16.70
CA GLY A 129 -5.63 -1.56 17.85
C GLY A 129 -4.24 -1.06 17.43
N ILE A 130 -3.58 -1.82 16.54
CA ILE A 130 -2.25 -1.50 16.01
C ILE A 130 -2.29 -0.22 15.16
N LEU A 131 -3.25 -0.13 14.24
CA LEU A 131 -3.43 1.04 13.39
C LEU A 131 -3.65 2.29 14.24
N LEU A 132 -4.56 2.27 15.23
CA LEU A 132 -4.80 3.44 16.07
C LEU A 132 -3.57 3.82 16.90
N ALA A 133 -2.82 2.85 17.42
CA ALA A 133 -1.58 3.09 18.16
C ALA A 133 -0.50 3.77 17.31
N LYS A 134 -0.50 3.56 15.99
CA LYS A 134 0.47 4.14 15.05
C LYS A 134 -0.04 5.34 14.26
N ALA A 135 -1.35 5.50 14.07
CA ALA A 135 -1.92 6.56 13.23
C ALA A 135 -2.43 7.78 14.04
N LEU A 136 -2.93 7.60 15.27
CA LEU A 136 -3.54 8.72 16.01
C LEU A 136 -2.49 9.69 16.60
N PRO A 137 -2.38 10.94 16.13
CA PRO A 137 -1.30 11.84 16.54
C PRO A 137 -1.25 12.07 18.05
N LYS A 138 -2.42 12.19 18.71
CA LYS A 138 -2.53 12.43 20.16
C LYS A 138 -3.15 11.27 20.94
N GLY A 139 -3.16 10.07 20.35
CA GLY A 139 -3.68 8.85 20.96
C GLY A 139 -5.20 8.87 21.21
N LEU A 140 -5.70 7.96 22.07
CA LEU A 140 -7.13 7.72 22.28
C LEU A 140 -7.87 8.78 23.13
N LYS A 141 -7.16 9.76 23.69
CA LYS A 141 -7.77 10.74 24.61
C LYS A 141 -8.56 11.82 23.87
N ARG A 142 -8.09 12.21 22.68
CA ARG A 142 -8.67 13.28 21.85
C ARG A 142 -9.87 12.78 21.03
N LYS A 143 -10.77 13.70 20.70
CA LYS A 143 -11.81 13.47 19.70
C LYS A 143 -11.21 13.61 18.30
N GLU A 144 -11.20 12.51 17.55
CA GLU A 144 -10.66 12.43 16.19
C GLU A 144 -11.80 12.21 15.20
N ARG A 145 -11.75 12.94 14.08
CA ARG A 145 -12.69 12.84 12.95
C ARG A 145 -11.87 12.47 11.73
N ILE A 146 -12.05 11.24 11.27
CA ILE A 146 -11.21 10.63 10.24
C ILE A 146 -12.02 10.59 8.94
N ALA A 147 -11.62 11.40 7.96
CA ALA A 147 -12.11 11.30 6.59
C ALA A 147 -11.30 10.22 5.86
N PHE A 148 -11.98 9.16 5.44
CA PHE A 148 -11.36 7.97 4.85
C PHE A 148 -11.89 7.73 3.44
N PHE A 149 -11.05 7.98 2.43
CA PHE A 149 -11.38 7.86 1.02
C PHE A 149 -10.96 6.49 0.50
N LEU A 150 -11.93 5.70 0.06
CA LEU A 150 -11.70 4.38 -0.53
C LEU A 150 -12.81 4.05 -1.54
N ARG A 151 -12.52 3.14 -2.48
CA ARG A 151 -13.50 2.65 -3.47
C ARG A 151 -14.63 1.84 -2.84
N ALA A 152 -14.34 1.09 -1.78
CA ALA A 152 -15.31 0.27 -1.09
C ALA A 152 -15.15 0.43 0.41
N ASN A 153 -16.27 0.58 1.10
CA ASN A 153 -16.29 0.59 2.55
C ASN A 153 -15.94 -0.82 3.04
N SER A 154 -15.33 -0.94 4.22
CA SER A 154 -15.12 -2.25 4.83
C SER A 154 -15.52 -2.23 6.30
N LYS A 155 -16.08 -3.35 6.75
CA LYS A 155 -16.42 -3.58 8.16
C LYS A 155 -15.23 -3.43 9.13
N LEU A 156 -14.00 -3.43 8.60
CA LEU A 156 -12.78 -3.18 9.35
C LEU A 156 -12.87 -1.84 10.12
N TYR A 157 -13.39 -0.80 9.48
CA TYR A 157 -13.38 0.56 10.04
C TYR A 157 -14.69 0.94 10.73
N THR A 158 -15.84 0.44 10.26
CA THR A 158 -17.15 0.79 10.84
C THR A 158 -17.31 0.37 12.31
N THR A 159 -16.60 -0.70 12.72
CA THR A 159 -16.57 -1.15 14.11
C THR A 159 -15.89 -0.13 15.04
N LEU A 160 -15.02 0.72 14.51
CA LEU A 160 -14.30 1.75 15.27
C LEU A 160 -15.15 3.01 15.50
N SER A 161 -16.10 3.31 14.62
CA SER A 161 -17.02 4.45 14.72
C SER A 161 -18.02 4.37 15.88
N LYS A 162 -18.10 3.22 16.59
CA LYS A 162 -18.97 3.09 17.78
C LYS A 162 -18.46 3.90 19.00
N ARG A 163 -17.35 4.64 18.87
CA ARG A 163 -16.77 5.47 19.94
C ARG A 163 -17.11 6.95 19.71
N LYS A 164 -17.64 7.63 20.73
CA LYS A 164 -17.85 9.10 20.71
C LYS A 164 -16.56 9.91 20.45
N LYS A 165 -15.38 9.32 20.69
CA LYS A 165 -14.08 9.99 20.51
C LYS A 165 -13.40 9.73 19.17
N ILE A 166 -13.77 8.71 18.41
CA ILE A 166 -13.13 8.43 17.12
C ILE A 166 -14.23 8.15 16.12
N GLN A 167 -14.42 9.09 15.21
CA GLN A 167 -15.46 9.04 14.20
C GLN A 167 -14.81 8.77 12.84
N PHE A 168 -15.16 7.64 12.22
CA PHE A 168 -14.74 7.37 10.83
C PHE A 168 -15.87 7.78 9.89
N HIS A 169 -15.52 8.63 8.94
CA HIS A 169 -16.38 9.10 7.87
C HIS A 169 -15.85 8.55 6.55
N PHE A 170 -16.64 7.67 5.93
CA PHE A 170 -16.29 7.08 4.65
C PHE A 170 -16.66 8.03 3.50
N PHE A 171 -15.73 8.17 2.56
CA PHE A 171 -15.87 8.90 1.31
C PHE A 171 -15.67 7.92 0.16
N ASP A 172 -16.77 7.64 -0.56
CA ASP A 172 -16.79 6.70 -1.68
C ASP A 172 -16.20 7.35 -2.93
N LEU A 173 -15.05 6.85 -3.38
CA LEU A 173 -14.36 7.40 -4.55
C LEU A 173 -15.21 7.40 -5.83
N LEU A 174 -16.24 6.56 -5.92
CA LEU A 174 -17.12 6.47 -7.10
C LEU A 174 -18.21 7.56 -7.12
N LYS A 175 -18.35 8.35 -6.05
CA LYS A 175 -19.30 9.48 -6.03
C LYS A 175 -18.66 10.72 -6.63
N HIS A 176 -19.50 11.67 -7.04
CA HIS A 176 -19.04 12.96 -7.53
C HIS A 176 -18.19 13.67 -6.48
N PHE A 177 -17.01 14.14 -6.92
CA PHE A 177 -16.02 14.79 -6.07
C PHE A 177 -16.58 15.98 -5.30
N GLU A 178 -17.51 16.72 -5.90
CA GLU A 178 -18.17 17.88 -5.28
C GLU A 178 -18.90 17.54 -3.98
N THR A 179 -19.59 16.39 -3.96
CA THR A 179 -20.26 15.91 -2.74
C THR A 179 -19.29 15.63 -1.59
N HIS A 180 -18.00 15.44 -1.89
CA HIS A 180 -16.97 15.26 -0.88
C HIS A 180 -16.50 16.59 -0.30
N ILE A 181 -16.40 17.65 -1.10
CA ILE A 181 -16.01 18.98 -0.65
C ILE A 181 -16.98 19.49 0.43
N ASP A 182 -18.28 19.45 0.14
CA ASP A 182 -19.32 19.91 1.08
C ASP A 182 -19.28 19.13 2.39
N ARG A 183 -19.22 17.80 2.30
CA ARG A 183 -19.15 16.92 3.48
C ARG A 183 -17.87 17.12 4.29
N LEU A 184 -16.73 17.39 3.65
CA LEU A 184 -15.49 17.70 4.34
C LEU A 184 -15.61 18.98 5.15
N ASN A 185 -16.22 20.02 4.58
CA ASN A 185 -16.47 21.29 5.26
C ASN A 185 -17.43 21.14 6.45
N GLU A 186 -18.43 20.27 6.36
CA GLU A 186 -19.33 19.96 7.47
C GLU A 186 -18.61 19.20 8.60
N ILE A 187 -17.85 18.15 8.24
CA ILE A 187 -17.23 17.23 9.20
C ILE A 187 -16.01 17.85 9.90
N GLN A 188 -15.27 18.74 9.23
CA GLN A 188 -14.02 19.32 9.72
C GLN A 188 -13.04 18.22 10.22
N PRO A 189 -12.61 17.28 9.36
CA PRO A 189 -11.80 16.15 9.79
C PRO A 189 -10.46 16.57 10.39
N THR A 190 -10.06 15.92 11.48
CA THR A 190 -8.72 16.07 12.06
C THR A 190 -7.69 15.21 11.34
N ILE A 191 -8.13 14.15 10.67
CA ILE A 191 -7.28 13.24 9.91
C ILE A 191 -7.91 12.98 8.54
N ILE A 192 -7.13 13.13 7.48
CA ILE A 192 -7.52 12.71 6.13
C ILE A 192 -6.64 11.52 5.74
N SER A 193 -7.25 10.47 5.21
CA SER A 193 -6.51 9.39 4.57
C SER A 193 -7.15 9.03 3.24
N ALA A 194 -6.36 9.15 2.18
CA ALA A 194 -6.85 9.05 0.80
C ALA A 194 -5.71 8.65 -0.17
N PRO A 195 -6.05 8.16 -1.37
CA PRO A 195 -5.09 8.05 -2.47
C PRO A 195 -4.34 9.36 -2.73
N ALA A 196 -3.08 9.27 -3.16
CA ALA A 196 -2.24 10.44 -3.42
C ALA A 196 -2.89 11.37 -4.46
N SER A 197 -3.48 10.82 -5.52
CA SER A 197 -4.24 11.57 -6.52
C SER A 197 -5.43 12.33 -5.94
N VAL A 198 -6.14 11.74 -4.98
CA VAL A 198 -7.29 12.36 -4.30
C VAL A 198 -6.84 13.47 -3.37
N LEU A 199 -5.75 13.27 -2.63
CA LEU A 199 -5.15 14.32 -1.80
C LEU A 199 -4.72 15.51 -2.66
N LEU A 200 -4.12 15.25 -3.82
CA LEU A 200 -3.74 16.30 -4.77
C LEU A 200 -4.95 17.03 -5.34
N ALA A 201 -6.03 16.31 -5.70
CA ALA A 201 -7.28 16.92 -6.15
C ALA A 201 -7.90 17.82 -5.06
N LEU A 202 -7.90 17.37 -3.80
CA LEU A 202 -8.35 18.18 -2.66
C LEU A 202 -7.47 19.42 -2.46
N ALA A 203 -6.16 19.30 -2.67
CA ALA A 203 -5.25 20.42 -2.57
C ALA A 203 -5.54 21.49 -3.64
N LYS A 204 -5.85 21.08 -4.88
CA LYS A 204 -6.26 22.01 -5.97
C LYS A 204 -7.55 22.75 -5.63
N GLU A 205 -8.51 22.07 -5.01
CA GLU A 205 -9.77 22.67 -4.54
C GLU A 205 -9.66 23.33 -3.16
N LYS A 206 -8.45 23.61 -2.64
CA LYS A 206 -8.28 24.16 -1.28
C LYS A 206 -9.03 25.47 -1.06
N HIS A 207 -9.21 26.28 -2.10
CA HIS A 207 -9.97 27.53 -2.06
C HIS A 207 -11.46 27.34 -1.68
N ARG A 208 -12.00 26.12 -1.86
CA ARG A 208 -13.37 25.73 -1.47
C ARG A 208 -13.41 24.92 -0.18
N LEU A 209 -12.26 24.57 0.38
CA LEU A 209 -12.11 23.75 1.57
C LEU A 209 -11.67 24.58 2.77
N SER A 210 -12.49 24.59 3.81
CA SER A 210 -12.22 25.23 5.11
C SER A 210 -11.49 24.32 6.10
N ILE A 211 -11.22 23.07 5.72
CA ILE A 211 -10.63 22.06 6.61
C ILE A 211 -9.15 22.33 6.92
N THR A 212 -8.75 22.01 8.15
CA THR A 212 -7.36 22.10 8.63
C THR A 212 -6.97 20.80 9.34
N PRO A 213 -6.65 19.72 8.59
CA PRO A 213 -6.31 18.44 9.19
C PRO A 213 -4.99 18.51 9.97
N GLU A 214 -4.91 17.78 11.08
CA GLU A 214 -3.69 17.65 11.89
C GLU A 214 -2.76 16.56 11.35
N LYS A 215 -3.32 15.61 10.60
CA LYS A 215 -2.54 14.55 9.95
C LYS A 215 -3.17 14.17 8.62
N ILE A 216 -2.33 13.99 7.61
CA ILE A 216 -2.72 13.49 6.29
C ILE A 216 -1.98 12.18 6.04
N PHE A 217 -2.69 11.15 5.59
CA PHE A 217 -2.11 9.85 5.21
C PHE A 217 -2.38 9.53 3.73
N ALA A 218 -1.35 9.52 2.91
CA ALA A 218 -1.38 8.93 1.57
C ALA A 218 -1.44 7.40 1.66
N VAL A 219 -2.32 6.80 0.89
CA VAL A 219 -2.56 5.35 0.83
C VAL A 219 -2.78 4.88 -0.60
N ALA A 220 -2.76 3.56 -0.83
CA ALA A 220 -3.19 2.89 -2.07
C ALA A 220 -2.43 3.20 -3.38
N GLU A 221 -1.70 4.31 -3.45
CA GLU A 221 -0.93 4.82 -4.59
C GLU A 221 0.47 5.22 -4.14
N VAL A 222 1.42 5.27 -5.08
CA VAL A 222 2.75 5.80 -4.84
C VAL A 222 2.64 7.30 -4.59
N LEU A 223 3.12 7.78 -3.45
CA LEU A 223 3.24 9.21 -3.17
C LEU A 223 4.55 9.72 -3.77
N GLU A 224 4.45 10.47 -4.86
CA GLU A 224 5.62 11.11 -5.47
C GLU A 224 6.04 12.35 -4.67
N LYS A 225 7.36 12.61 -4.59
CA LYS A 225 7.91 13.74 -3.83
C LYS A 225 7.35 15.09 -4.26
N ARG A 226 7.02 15.25 -5.56
CA ARG A 226 6.36 16.44 -6.09
C ARG A 226 4.99 16.63 -5.46
N ASP A 227 4.15 15.60 -5.53
CA ASP A 227 2.79 15.63 -4.98
C ASP A 227 2.81 15.83 -3.45
N GLU A 228 3.71 15.16 -2.75
CA GLU A 228 3.93 15.32 -1.31
C GLU A 228 4.18 16.79 -0.94
N ARG A 229 5.07 17.48 -1.67
CA ARG A 229 5.39 18.90 -1.44
C ARG A 229 4.18 19.79 -1.68
N ILE A 230 3.47 19.59 -2.78
CA ILE A 230 2.27 20.38 -3.13
C ILE A 230 1.21 20.22 -2.03
N ILE A 231 0.87 18.98 -1.67
CA ILE A 231 -0.14 18.68 -0.65
C ILE A 231 0.30 19.25 0.71
N SER A 232 1.56 19.05 1.10
CA SER A 232 2.07 19.51 2.40
C SER A 232 2.04 21.03 2.51
N ASN A 233 2.43 21.74 1.45
CA ASN A 233 2.43 23.21 1.42
C ASN A 233 1.00 23.76 1.45
N ILE A 234 0.07 23.18 0.70
CA ILE A 234 -1.30 23.68 0.63
C ILE A 234 -2.06 23.45 1.95
N PHE A 235 -1.90 22.29 2.57
CA PHE A 235 -2.56 21.97 3.84
C PHE A 235 -1.76 22.37 5.08
N GLN A 236 -0.53 22.88 4.91
CA GLN A 236 0.40 23.18 6.02
C GLN A 236 0.57 21.98 6.97
N CYS A 237 0.59 20.77 6.40
CA CYS A 237 0.60 19.51 7.14
C CYS A 237 1.44 18.48 6.39
N GLN A 238 2.48 17.96 7.03
CA GLN A 238 3.34 16.94 6.42
C GLN A 238 2.53 15.67 6.12
N VAL A 239 2.59 15.21 4.87
CA VAL A 239 1.95 13.97 4.45
C VAL A 239 2.71 12.77 5.02
N ALA A 240 1.99 11.88 5.69
CA ALA A 240 2.46 10.56 6.07
C ALA A 240 1.94 9.52 5.08
N GLN A 241 2.51 8.33 5.09
CA GLN A 241 2.08 7.19 4.29
C GLN A 241 1.63 6.06 5.21
N VAL A 242 0.61 5.32 4.75
CA VAL A 242 0.23 4.03 5.31
C VAL A 242 0.35 3.00 4.19
N TYR A 243 1.31 2.10 4.33
CA TYR A 243 1.51 0.99 3.41
C TYR A 243 0.76 -0.24 3.91
N GLN A 244 -0.33 -0.56 3.25
CA GLN A 244 -1.19 -1.68 3.58
C GLN A 244 -1.69 -2.37 2.31
N CYS A 245 -1.69 -3.69 2.34
CA CYS A 245 -2.29 -4.55 1.33
C CYS A 245 -3.25 -5.55 2.02
N THR A 246 -3.79 -6.48 1.23
CA THR A 246 -4.69 -7.52 1.75
C THR A 246 -3.95 -8.53 2.62
N GLU A 247 -2.65 -8.67 2.37
CA GLU A 247 -1.74 -9.59 3.00
C GLU A 247 -1.20 -9.05 4.32
N GLY A 248 -1.17 -7.72 4.53
CA GLY A 248 -0.76 -7.13 5.80
C GLY A 248 -0.78 -5.61 5.88
N PHE A 249 -0.67 -5.10 7.11
CA PHE A 249 -0.37 -3.68 7.41
C PHE A 249 1.14 -3.54 7.58
N LEU A 250 1.82 -3.13 6.52
CA LEU A 250 3.26 -3.36 6.34
C LEU A 250 4.13 -2.24 6.89
N ALA A 251 3.77 -0.99 6.62
CA ALA A 251 4.53 0.16 7.10
C ALA A 251 3.62 1.37 7.34
N ILE A 252 4.11 2.30 8.16
CA ILE A 252 3.49 3.60 8.39
C ILE A 252 4.56 4.60 8.81
N ASN A 253 4.41 5.88 8.43
CA ASN A 253 5.29 6.91 8.95
C ASN A 253 5.12 7.03 10.47
N ASP A 254 6.24 7.01 11.19
CA ASP A 254 6.25 7.14 12.64
C ASP A 254 5.72 8.51 13.10
N LYS A 255 5.02 8.56 14.22
CA LYS A 255 4.42 9.81 14.72
C LYS A 255 5.46 10.85 15.14
N GLU A 256 6.64 10.41 15.56
CA GLU A 256 7.66 11.29 16.13
C GLU A 256 8.67 11.71 15.06
N SER A 257 9.24 10.76 14.31
CA SER A 257 10.24 11.06 13.27
C SER A 257 9.66 11.30 11.88
N ASN A 258 8.40 10.94 11.63
CA ASN A 258 7.80 10.84 10.30
C ASN A 258 8.61 9.97 9.31
N HIS A 259 9.48 9.08 9.78
CA HIS A 259 10.14 8.08 8.93
C HIS A 259 9.17 6.94 8.60
N LEU A 260 9.14 6.46 7.36
CA LEU A 260 8.33 5.30 6.96
C LEU A 260 8.97 4.02 7.48
N LEU A 261 8.39 3.42 8.53
CA LEU A 261 8.94 2.23 9.18
C LEU A 261 8.07 1.00 8.94
N MET A 262 8.72 -0.12 8.65
CA MET A 262 8.07 -1.43 8.55
C MET A 262 7.63 -1.94 9.94
N ASN A 263 6.45 -2.56 10.02
CA ASN A 263 5.84 -3.08 11.24
C ASN A 263 6.41 -4.45 11.66
N GLU A 264 7.74 -4.55 11.77
CA GLU A 264 8.44 -5.83 12.00
C GLU A 264 8.18 -6.42 13.41
N GLU A 265 7.58 -5.67 14.34
CA GLU A 265 7.11 -6.24 15.61
C GLU A 265 5.92 -7.21 15.43
N TYR A 266 5.31 -7.21 14.24
CA TYR A 266 4.21 -8.11 13.84
C TYR A 266 4.51 -8.89 12.56
N LEU A 267 5.59 -8.57 11.86
CA LEU A 267 5.95 -9.15 10.58
C LEU A 267 7.40 -9.65 10.61
N ILE A 268 7.68 -10.78 9.97
CA ILE A 268 9.04 -11.10 9.51
C ILE A 268 9.11 -10.66 8.05
N ILE A 269 10.14 -9.89 7.70
CA ILE A 269 10.37 -9.36 6.37
C ILE A 269 11.69 -9.92 5.85
N GLU A 270 11.59 -10.83 4.89
CA GLU A 270 12.71 -11.24 4.06
C GLU A 270 12.80 -10.31 2.84
N LYS A 271 14.01 -10.08 2.33
CA LYS A 271 14.28 -9.13 1.24
C LYS A 271 14.83 -9.88 0.03
N GLU A 272 14.10 -9.85 -1.07
CA GLU A 272 14.62 -10.25 -2.38
C GLU A 272 15.17 -9.00 -3.07
N TRP A 273 16.49 -8.82 -3.00
CA TRP A 273 17.17 -7.63 -3.52
C TRP A 273 17.15 -7.59 -5.05
N LEU A 274 16.74 -6.45 -5.61
CA LEU A 274 16.79 -6.14 -7.03
C LEU A 274 18.05 -5.33 -7.38
N ASP A 275 18.52 -4.51 -6.44
CA ASP A 275 19.78 -3.77 -6.50
C ASP A 275 20.28 -3.45 -5.07
N GLN A 276 21.20 -2.50 -4.92
CA GLN A 276 21.79 -2.11 -3.63
C GLN A 276 20.80 -1.49 -2.61
N LYS A 277 19.62 -1.02 -3.04
CA LYS A 277 18.62 -0.35 -2.20
C LYS A 277 17.19 -0.81 -2.44
N ARG A 278 16.90 -1.46 -3.57
CA ARG A 278 15.57 -1.92 -3.96
C ARG A 278 15.38 -3.39 -3.66
N PHE A 279 14.23 -3.74 -3.08
CA PHE A 279 13.88 -5.12 -2.83
C PHE A 279 12.39 -5.38 -2.98
N VAL A 280 12.06 -6.63 -3.31
CA VAL A 280 10.71 -7.17 -3.18
C VAL A 280 10.58 -7.82 -1.79
N PRO A 281 9.61 -7.39 -0.96
CA PRO A 281 9.42 -7.97 0.36
C PRO A 281 8.74 -9.34 0.27
N ILE A 282 9.29 -10.30 1.00
CA ILE A 282 8.66 -11.59 1.29
C ILE A 282 8.24 -11.55 2.76
N ILE A 283 6.92 -11.61 3.00
CA ILE A 283 6.35 -11.30 4.31
C ILE A 283 5.80 -12.53 5.02
N THR A 284 6.00 -12.60 6.32
CA THR A 284 5.33 -13.54 7.22
C THR A 284 4.61 -12.77 8.32
N ASP A 285 3.28 -12.89 8.40
CA ASP A 285 2.44 -12.24 9.41
C ASP A 285 2.37 -13.09 10.69
N LEU A 286 2.79 -12.52 11.83
CA LEU A 286 2.88 -13.19 13.13
C LEU A 286 1.59 -13.12 13.98
N LEU A 287 0.53 -12.52 13.43
CA LEU A 287 -0.76 -12.31 14.09
C LEU A 287 -1.91 -13.01 13.38
N ARG A 288 -1.84 -13.16 12.06
CA ARG A 288 -2.94 -13.69 11.25
C ARG A 288 -3.08 -15.20 11.44
N THR A 289 -4.29 -15.62 11.81
CA THR A 289 -4.62 -17.01 12.13
C THR A 289 -5.60 -17.63 11.15
N THR A 290 -6.54 -16.86 10.60
CA THR A 290 -7.65 -17.37 9.76
C THR A 290 -7.17 -17.79 8.38
N GLN A 291 -6.38 -16.93 7.74
CA GLN A 291 -5.73 -17.17 6.46
C GLN A 291 -4.26 -16.76 6.63
N PRO A 292 -3.40 -17.66 7.13
CA PRO A 292 -2.01 -17.35 7.42
C PRO A 292 -1.26 -16.82 6.17
N ILE A 293 -0.43 -15.81 6.37
CA ILE A 293 0.47 -15.26 5.35
C ILE A 293 1.88 -15.63 5.77
N ILE A 294 2.45 -16.68 5.18
CA ILE A 294 3.79 -17.18 5.49
C ILE A 294 4.63 -17.15 4.22
N ARG A 295 5.78 -16.46 4.27
CA ARG A 295 6.70 -16.21 3.15
C ARG A 295 5.98 -15.81 1.86
N TYR A 296 5.04 -14.87 1.98
CA TYR A 296 4.30 -14.35 0.84
C TYR A 296 5.13 -13.27 0.15
N ARG A 297 5.60 -13.55 -1.07
CA ARG A 297 6.28 -12.58 -1.92
C ARG A 297 5.24 -11.61 -2.50
N LEU A 298 5.39 -10.33 -2.18
CA LEU A 298 4.58 -9.28 -2.79
C LEU A 298 5.07 -8.98 -4.21
N ASP A 299 4.31 -8.15 -4.92
CA ASP A 299 4.69 -7.63 -6.24
C ASP A 299 5.14 -6.17 -6.18
N ASP A 300 5.26 -5.60 -4.97
CA ASP A 300 5.65 -4.22 -4.75
C ASP A 300 7.18 -4.12 -4.61
N VAL A 301 7.76 -3.04 -5.14
CA VAL A 301 9.18 -2.71 -5.05
C VAL A 301 9.37 -1.63 -3.98
N LEU A 302 10.13 -1.96 -2.94
CA LEU A 302 10.43 -1.05 -1.84
C LEU A 302 11.85 -0.52 -1.97
N ILE A 303 12.06 0.73 -1.59
CA ILE A 303 13.38 1.37 -1.52
C ILE A 303 13.76 1.50 -0.04
N GLU A 304 14.81 0.81 0.37
CA GLU A 304 15.35 0.91 1.73
C GLU A 304 16.11 2.22 1.92
N GLU A 305 15.87 2.87 3.06
CA GLU A 305 16.71 3.93 3.58
C GLU A 305 17.66 3.34 4.62
N LYS A 306 18.97 3.47 4.41
CA LYS A 306 19.95 2.96 5.38
C LYS A 306 19.80 3.72 6.69
N SER A 307 19.55 3.00 7.77
CA SER A 307 19.40 3.58 9.10
C SER A 307 19.99 2.66 10.17
N ASN A 308 20.36 3.24 11.30
CA ASN A 308 20.77 2.50 12.50
C ASN A 308 19.57 2.07 13.36
N GLY A 309 18.34 2.24 12.85
CA GLY A 309 17.12 1.86 13.53
C GLY A 309 16.94 0.35 13.59
N VAL A 310 16.22 -0.13 14.61
CA VAL A 310 15.88 -1.56 14.75
C VAL A 310 14.94 -2.03 13.63
N PHE A 311 13.99 -1.17 13.26
CA PHE A 311 13.01 -1.42 12.22
C PHE A 311 13.53 -0.92 10.87
N THR A 312 13.24 -1.69 9.82
CA THR A 312 13.55 -1.33 8.44
C THR A 312 12.85 -0.01 8.10
N GLN A 313 13.67 0.97 7.69
CA GLN A 313 13.20 2.26 7.22
C GLN A 313 13.13 2.26 5.70
N LEU A 314 12.05 2.80 5.15
CA LEU A 314 11.86 2.94 3.72
C LEU A 314 12.08 4.39 3.30
N ALA A 315 12.83 4.58 2.22
CA ALA A 315 12.90 5.86 1.51
C ALA A 315 11.63 6.09 0.68
N GLY A 316 10.96 5.01 0.27
CA GLY A 316 9.71 5.07 -0.48
C GLY A 316 9.24 3.71 -0.98
N ILE A 317 8.07 3.72 -1.60
CA ILE A 317 7.48 2.60 -2.33
C ILE A 317 7.56 2.99 -3.80
N GLU A 318 8.34 2.26 -4.59
CA GLU A 318 8.56 2.62 -5.98
C GLU A 318 7.34 2.31 -6.86
N GLY A 319 6.60 1.26 -6.52
CA GLY A 319 5.51 0.76 -7.34
C GLY A 319 5.56 -0.75 -7.39
N ARG A 320 5.28 -1.32 -8.56
CA ARG A 320 5.18 -2.77 -8.75
C ARG A 320 6.27 -3.31 -9.65
N VAL A 321 6.63 -4.57 -9.46
CA VAL A 321 7.56 -5.29 -10.35
C VAL A 321 7.06 -5.27 -11.79
N GLY A 322 5.74 -5.44 -11.99
CA GLY A 322 5.13 -5.34 -13.33
C GLY A 322 5.07 -3.93 -13.92
N ASP A 323 5.48 -2.89 -13.18
CA ASP A 323 5.63 -1.52 -13.67
C ASP A 323 7.11 -1.17 -13.97
N ILE A 324 8.04 -2.11 -13.77
CA ILE A 324 9.45 -1.90 -14.14
C ILE A 324 9.52 -1.81 -15.67
N CYS A 325 9.95 -0.66 -16.17
CA CYS A 325 10.30 -0.50 -17.57
C CYS A 325 11.65 -1.15 -17.85
N TYR A 326 12.01 -1.29 -19.12
CA TYR A 326 13.27 -1.87 -19.54
C TYR A 326 13.99 -0.98 -20.54
N ALA A 327 15.31 -0.92 -20.47
CA ALA A 327 16.15 -0.27 -21.46
C ALA A 327 17.02 -1.32 -22.16
N THR A 328 17.52 -1.01 -23.36
CA THR A 328 18.50 -1.86 -24.04
C THR A 328 19.89 -1.24 -23.99
N LYS A 329 20.91 -2.10 -24.03
CA LYS A 329 22.31 -1.72 -24.21
C LYS A 329 23.09 -2.90 -24.76
N ASP A 330 23.79 -2.75 -25.88
CA ASP A 330 24.65 -3.80 -26.45
C ASP A 330 23.90 -5.17 -26.56
N ASN A 331 22.65 -5.15 -27.01
CA ASN A 331 21.73 -6.31 -27.06
C ASN A 331 21.33 -6.93 -25.70
N LYS A 332 21.63 -6.29 -24.57
CA LYS A 332 21.16 -6.68 -23.24
C LYS A 332 19.94 -5.87 -22.85
N VAL A 333 19.03 -6.50 -22.11
CA VAL A 333 17.84 -5.87 -21.53
C VAL A 333 18.11 -5.60 -20.04
N LEU A 334 17.97 -4.35 -19.62
CA LEU A 334 18.28 -3.89 -18.27
C LEU A 334 17.05 -3.22 -17.65
N PRO A 335 16.80 -3.37 -16.34
CA PRO A 335 15.65 -2.75 -15.69
C PRO A 335 15.83 -1.23 -15.62
N LEU A 336 14.80 -0.50 -16.07
CA LEU A 336 14.63 0.94 -15.90
C LEU A 336 13.55 1.18 -14.84
N PHE A 337 14.02 1.36 -13.61
CA PHE A 337 13.19 1.59 -12.43
C PHE A 337 12.37 2.88 -12.53
N ALA A 338 11.08 2.81 -12.17
CA ALA A 338 10.13 3.89 -12.33
C ALA A 338 10.53 5.14 -11.51
N ASP A 339 11.16 4.95 -10.35
CA ASP A 339 11.69 6.06 -9.54
C ASP A 339 12.68 6.96 -10.32
N LEU A 340 13.52 6.38 -11.19
CA LEU A 340 14.47 7.17 -12.00
C LEU A 340 13.73 8.07 -13.00
N ILE A 341 12.71 7.53 -13.66
CA ILE A 341 11.87 8.29 -14.59
C ILE A 341 11.11 9.39 -13.84
N ARG A 342 10.53 9.09 -12.67
CA ARG A 342 9.84 10.10 -11.83
C ARG A 342 10.75 11.22 -11.40
N GLN A 343 11.97 10.89 -10.96
CA GLN A 343 12.96 11.90 -10.56
C GLN A 343 13.31 12.80 -11.73
N LYS A 344 13.45 12.23 -12.93
CA LYS A 344 13.74 13.01 -14.14
C LYS A 344 12.57 13.90 -14.53
N MET A 345 11.33 13.39 -14.49
CA MET A 345 10.12 14.19 -14.70
C MET A 345 10.00 15.32 -13.67
N ALA A 346 10.27 15.04 -12.39
CA ALA A 346 10.19 16.04 -11.32
C ALA A 346 11.28 17.11 -11.37
N SER A 347 12.41 16.84 -12.05
CA SER A 347 13.51 17.80 -12.22
C SER A 347 13.44 18.59 -13.51
N PHE A 348 12.42 18.36 -14.35
CA PHE A 348 12.21 19.14 -15.56
C PHE A 348 11.77 20.57 -15.20
N SER A 349 12.26 21.57 -15.94
CA SER A 349 12.09 22.98 -15.59
C SER A 349 10.67 23.51 -15.81
N LEU A 350 9.92 22.93 -16.75
CA LEU A 350 8.56 23.36 -17.06
C LEU A 350 7.54 22.63 -16.21
N GLU A 351 6.50 23.37 -15.81
CA GLU A 351 5.43 22.84 -14.99
C GLU A 351 4.40 22.06 -15.83
N PHE A 352 4.03 20.88 -15.33
CA PHE A 352 2.88 20.10 -15.78
C PHE A 352 2.13 19.61 -14.54
N GLU A 353 0.81 19.59 -14.58
CA GLU A 353 -0.04 19.11 -13.50
C GLU A 353 -0.01 17.60 -13.31
N ASP A 354 0.04 16.84 -14.41
CA ASP A 354 0.08 15.38 -14.37
C ASP A 354 0.73 14.81 -15.63
N TYR A 355 1.10 13.54 -15.60
CA TYR A 355 1.69 12.85 -16.73
C TYR A 355 1.47 11.34 -16.70
N THR A 356 1.69 10.69 -17.83
CA THR A 356 1.78 9.24 -17.92
C THR A 356 2.85 8.85 -18.94
N ILE A 357 3.66 7.85 -18.59
CA ILE A 357 4.66 7.22 -19.44
C ILE A 357 4.35 5.72 -19.51
N GLN A 358 4.20 5.19 -20.71
CA GLN A 358 3.97 3.76 -20.92
C GLN A 358 4.97 3.19 -21.92
N GLN A 359 5.58 2.06 -21.56
CA GLN A 359 6.44 1.31 -22.45
C GLN A 359 5.64 0.24 -23.19
N HIS A 360 5.61 0.30 -24.52
CA HIS A 360 4.88 -0.64 -25.38
C HIS A 360 5.79 -1.71 -26.00
N ALA A 361 7.05 -1.36 -26.25
CA ALA A 361 8.12 -2.28 -26.67
C ALA A 361 9.44 -1.86 -26.02
N LEU A 362 10.48 -2.69 -26.09
CA LEU A 362 11.76 -2.45 -25.40
C LEU A 362 12.30 -1.03 -25.63
N ASN A 363 12.20 -0.52 -26.86
CA ASN A 363 12.65 0.83 -27.24
C ASN A 363 11.52 1.75 -27.68
N GLN A 364 10.28 1.52 -27.21
CA GLN A 364 9.12 2.33 -27.57
C GLN A 364 8.35 2.77 -26.33
N PHE A 365 8.34 4.07 -26.10
CA PHE A 365 7.64 4.71 -24.99
C PHE A 365 6.63 5.72 -25.52
N THR A 366 5.55 5.90 -24.77
CA THR A 366 4.57 6.97 -24.99
C THR A 366 4.59 7.94 -23.82
N ILE A 367 4.37 9.23 -24.10
CA ILE A 367 4.30 10.31 -23.10
C ILE A 367 2.96 11.03 -23.25
N GLN A 368 2.33 11.29 -22.12
CA GLN A 368 1.15 12.15 -21.97
C GLN A 368 1.43 13.16 -20.86
N THR A 369 1.07 14.43 -21.04
CA THR A 369 1.14 15.47 -20.00
C THR A 369 -0.16 16.26 -19.93
N LEU A 370 -0.49 16.76 -18.74
CA LEU A 370 -1.56 17.73 -18.53
C LEU A 370 -0.95 18.98 -17.89
N PRO A 371 -1.13 20.20 -18.45
CA PRO A 371 -1.60 20.46 -19.81
C PRO A 371 -0.70 19.80 -20.88
N ASP A 372 -1.17 19.78 -22.14
CA ASP A 372 -0.31 19.39 -23.25
C ASP A 372 0.89 20.35 -23.32
N LEU A 373 2.10 19.81 -23.29
CA LEU A 373 3.32 20.60 -23.22
C LEU A 373 3.62 21.18 -24.61
N LEU A 374 4.00 22.45 -24.70
CA LEU A 374 4.42 23.05 -25.98
C LEU A 374 5.85 22.59 -26.34
N GLU A 375 6.75 22.55 -25.37
CA GLU A 375 8.17 22.23 -25.50
C GLU A 375 8.43 20.71 -25.43
N LYS A 376 7.72 19.94 -26.27
CA LYS A 376 7.79 18.47 -26.31
C LYS A 376 9.20 17.93 -26.51
N GLU A 377 9.97 18.56 -27.39
CA GLU A 377 11.35 18.14 -27.70
C GLU A 377 12.30 18.38 -26.51
N ALA A 378 12.11 19.45 -25.74
CA ALA A 378 12.91 19.74 -24.56
C ALA A 378 12.71 18.67 -23.47
N LEU A 379 11.46 18.21 -23.27
CA LEU A 379 11.20 17.11 -22.34
C LEU A 379 11.82 15.80 -22.81
N ILE A 380 11.74 15.48 -24.11
CA ILE A 380 12.37 14.28 -24.68
C ILE A 380 13.89 14.33 -24.48
N ALA A 381 14.52 15.47 -24.79
CA ALA A 381 15.96 15.64 -24.59
C ALA A 381 16.35 15.45 -23.12
N HIS A 382 15.59 16.07 -22.20
CA HIS A 382 15.79 15.91 -20.76
C HIS A 382 15.62 14.45 -20.30
N LEU A 383 14.60 13.73 -20.80
CA LEU A 383 14.42 12.31 -20.50
C LEU A 383 15.58 11.46 -21.06
N ASN A 384 16.08 11.78 -22.25
CA ASN A 384 17.19 11.08 -22.89
C ASN A 384 18.50 11.21 -22.11
N GLU A 385 18.71 12.29 -21.34
CA GLU A 385 19.85 12.39 -20.43
C GLU A 385 19.89 11.24 -19.41
N LEU A 386 18.73 10.72 -18.98
CA LEU A 386 18.68 9.54 -18.10
C LEU A 386 19.32 8.34 -18.80
N PHE A 387 18.94 8.07 -20.04
CA PHE A 387 19.46 6.96 -20.83
C PHE A 387 20.95 7.13 -21.12
N HIS A 388 21.38 8.34 -21.50
CA HIS A 388 22.81 8.65 -21.68
C HIS A 388 23.61 8.43 -20.39
N SER A 389 23.12 8.91 -19.23
CA SER A 389 23.82 8.78 -17.95
C SER A 389 23.99 7.32 -17.50
N GLN A 390 23.05 6.45 -17.87
CA GLN A 390 23.10 5.02 -17.60
C GLN A 390 23.80 4.23 -18.72
N ASN A 391 24.24 4.92 -19.78
CA ASN A 391 24.81 4.32 -20.99
C ASN A 391 23.87 3.27 -21.60
N TYR A 392 22.60 3.64 -21.79
CA TYR A 392 21.56 2.86 -22.46
C TYR A 392 21.27 3.41 -23.87
N ASP A 393 20.71 2.56 -24.72
CA ASP A 393 20.19 2.95 -26.03
C ASP A 393 19.02 3.94 -25.86
N ILE A 394 18.97 4.93 -26.73
CA ILE A 394 17.92 5.96 -26.69
C ILE A 394 16.62 5.37 -27.23
N PRO A 395 15.52 5.41 -26.46
CA PRO A 395 14.24 4.91 -26.94
C PRO A 395 13.59 5.89 -27.91
N SER A 396 12.62 5.38 -28.66
CA SER A 396 11.66 6.22 -29.36
C SER A 396 10.55 6.67 -28.41
N TRP A 397 10.22 7.96 -28.48
CA TRP A 397 9.15 8.58 -27.69
C TRP A 397 8.01 9.01 -28.61
N GLN A 398 6.79 8.65 -28.25
CA GLN A 398 5.58 9.03 -28.97
C GLN A 398 4.65 9.82 -28.06
N TRP A 399 4.19 10.97 -28.53
CA TRP A 399 3.23 11.78 -27.79
C TRP A 399 1.81 11.28 -27.99
N GLN A 400 1.04 11.30 -26.92
CA GLN A 400 -0.39 10.99 -26.95
C GLN A 400 -1.18 12.06 -26.19
N PRO A 401 -2.46 12.28 -26.55
CA PRO A 401 -3.35 13.12 -25.75
C PRO A 401 -3.47 12.59 -24.32
N PHE A 402 -3.54 13.50 -23.34
CA PHE A 402 -3.69 13.11 -21.95
C PHE A 402 -5.07 12.51 -21.68
N ILE A 403 -5.08 11.31 -21.11
CA ILE A 403 -6.31 10.62 -20.74
C ILE A 403 -6.56 10.85 -19.24
N LYS A 404 -7.54 11.72 -18.93
CA LYS A 404 -7.95 11.97 -17.55
C LYS A 404 -8.56 10.71 -16.95
N LYS A 405 -7.98 10.25 -15.83
CA LYS A 405 -8.47 9.09 -15.08
C LYS A 405 -9.64 9.52 -14.18
N GLU A 406 -10.66 8.65 -14.08
CA GLU A 406 -11.77 8.86 -13.15
C GLU A 406 -11.32 8.76 -11.69
N LEU A 407 -12.02 9.49 -10.81
CA LEU A 407 -11.81 9.42 -9.37
C LEU A 407 -12.10 7.99 -8.90
N GLY A 408 -11.07 7.24 -8.49
CA GLY A 408 -11.19 5.84 -8.07
C GLY A 408 -10.48 4.82 -8.96
N ALA A 409 -10.06 5.21 -10.17
CA ALA A 409 -9.04 4.47 -10.90
C ALA A 409 -7.68 4.70 -10.24
N LYS A 410 -6.87 3.65 -10.06
CA LYS A 410 -5.53 3.81 -9.48
C LYS A 410 -4.64 4.61 -10.42
N ASN A 411 -4.05 5.69 -9.91
CA ASN A 411 -3.12 6.48 -10.71
C ASN A 411 -1.73 5.82 -10.76
N ARG A 412 -1.48 5.06 -11.83
CA ARG A 412 -0.15 4.57 -12.21
C ARG A 412 0.38 5.48 -13.33
N ARG A 413 1.38 6.31 -13.03
CA ARG A 413 2.00 7.24 -13.99
C ARG A 413 3.04 6.57 -14.89
N ILE A 414 3.70 5.51 -14.43
CA ILE A 414 4.69 4.77 -15.22
C ILE A 414 4.27 3.31 -15.26
N GLN A 415 4.25 2.73 -16.47
CA GLN A 415 3.82 1.36 -16.70
C GLN A 415 4.65 0.69 -17.80
N ALA A 416 4.92 -0.60 -17.62
CA ALA A 416 5.42 -1.46 -18.69
C ALA A 416 4.27 -2.34 -19.22
N LEU A 417 4.02 -2.25 -20.53
CA LEU A 417 2.96 -2.99 -21.23
C LEU A 417 3.52 -4.08 -22.14
N LEU A 418 4.83 -4.35 -22.07
CA LEU A 418 5.58 -5.31 -22.91
C LEU A 418 4.96 -6.72 -22.97
N PHE A 419 4.27 -7.13 -21.91
CA PHE A 419 3.71 -8.48 -21.74
C PHE A 419 2.18 -8.48 -21.61
N ALA A 420 1.51 -7.37 -21.94
CA ALA A 420 0.06 -7.30 -21.99
C ALA A 420 -0.44 -7.98 -23.27
N ARG A 421 -0.67 -9.29 -23.20
CA ARG A 421 -1.48 -10.04 -24.17
C ARG A 421 -2.64 -10.72 -23.45
#